data_AF-A0A8J4TXI1-F1
#
_entry.id   AF-A0A8J4TXI1-F1
#
_cell.length_a   1.000
_cell.length_b   1.000
_cell.length_c   1.000
_cell.angle_alpha   90.00
_cell.angle_beta   90.00
_cell.angle_gamma   90.00
#
_symmetry.space_group_name_H-M   'P 1'
#
loop_
_entity.id
_entity.type
_entity.pdbx_description
1 polymer ?
#
loop_
_entity_poly.entity_id
_entity_poly.type
_entity_poly.pdbx_seq_one_letter_code
_entity_poly.pdbx_strand_id
1 'polypeptide(L)'
;MWNNGRRLSTMTCVKLFFPGSLRSHFRGVQLSVKSQVRSVSQGVFRTDSTPRPAHTLSSRCVTFVPAVYLQPCGVRHVSSSGSGWYESVADSAPVHFTEQLLISSQQMTALPWWAGIVCTTLALRTVVTLPLAVYQAVIIAKIEALQKEIAELAQRLRYEVSVRAKEKGWSEKMCRFKFKKNLRRIVSELYVRDNCHPFKASLLIWVQLPMWVSVSLALRNISTGLGHGPSVVGLQQELAAGGALWFPDLTLPDSTWIIPVSLGLVNLLITEIHALGKLEQSTFQKYATNFIRGISLVMIPLAATVPSSMALYWLSSSCIGLGHNLLLRSPRFRSLCRIPPLRSDSQTPYRDIAGAFLNKYFK
;
A
#
# COMPACT_ATOMS: atom_id res chain seq x y z
N MET A 1 -31.87 -55.14 31.58
CA MET A 1 -32.80 -54.05 31.17
C MET A 1 -31.93 -52.95 30.57
N TRP A 2 -31.76 -52.93 29.24
CA TRP A 2 -32.51 -52.08 28.28
C TRP A 2 -32.37 -50.58 28.57
N ASN A 3 -32.11 -49.65 27.64
CA ASN A 3 -31.48 -49.59 26.32
C ASN A 3 -31.45 -48.09 25.93
N ASN A 4 -30.43 -47.69 25.16
CA ASN A 4 -30.41 -46.66 24.10
C ASN A 4 -30.85 -45.19 24.28
N GLY A 5 -30.00 -44.31 23.73
CA GLY A 5 -30.33 -42.95 23.30
C GLY A 5 -29.15 -42.17 22.67
N ARG A 6 -28.60 -42.65 21.55
CA ARG A 6 -27.50 -42.02 20.77
C ARG A 6 -27.87 -40.67 20.14
N ARG A 7 -26.87 -39.78 20.01
CA ARG A 7 -26.60 -39.05 18.74
C ARG A 7 -25.13 -38.60 18.62
N LEU A 8 -24.42 -39.21 17.67
CA LEU A 8 -23.23 -38.67 16.99
C LEU A 8 -23.68 -37.62 15.96
N SER A 9 -22.85 -36.61 15.71
CA SER A 9 -22.65 -36.08 14.35
C SER A 9 -21.29 -35.37 14.24
N THR A 10 -20.25 -36.06 13.76
CA THR A 10 -19.66 -35.96 12.40
C THR A 10 -19.08 -34.61 12.00
N MET A 11 -17.73 -34.57 12.02
CA MET A 11 -16.89 -33.70 11.20
C MET A 11 -17.28 -33.77 9.72
N THR A 12 -17.28 -32.65 9.02
CA THR A 12 -17.24 -32.63 7.55
C THR A 12 -16.04 -31.82 7.08
N CYS A 13 -15.07 -32.56 6.56
CA CYS A 13 -13.92 -32.10 5.81
C CYS A 13 -14.37 -31.86 4.36
N VAL A 14 -14.25 -30.64 3.84
CA VAL A 14 -14.46 -30.38 2.42
C VAL A 14 -13.10 -30.28 1.74
N LYS A 15 -12.73 -31.38 1.08
CA LYS A 15 -11.73 -31.44 0.01
C LYS A 15 -12.28 -30.71 -1.21
N LEU A 16 -11.53 -29.77 -1.79
CA LEU A 16 -11.75 -29.34 -3.17
C LEU A 16 -10.56 -29.79 -4.02
N PHE A 17 -10.90 -30.66 -4.96
CA PHE A 17 -10.07 -31.36 -5.91
C PHE A 17 -9.81 -30.45 -7.12
N PHE A 18 -8.55 -30.36 -7.56
CA PHE A 18 -8.20 -29.87 -8.89
C PHE A 18 -8.31 -31.02 -9.91
N PRO A 19 -8.78 -30.77 -11.14
CA PRO A 19 -8.33 -31.53 -12.29
C PRO A 19 -7.60 -30.63 -13.29
N GLY A 20 -6.49 -31.14 -13.82
CA GLY A 20 -5.65 -30.47 -14.83
C GLY A 20 -6.02 -30.81 -16.27
N SER A 21 -5.67 -29.87 -17.16
CA SER A 21 -5.10 -30.00 -18.51
C SER A 21 -5.63 -31.06 -19.50
N LEU A 22 -6.22 -30.62 -20.63
CA LEU A 22 -5.70 -30.86 -22.00
C LEU A 22 -6.63 -30.26 -23.11
N ARG A 23 -6.05 -29.29 -23.86
CA ARG A 23 -6.03 -29.11 -25.34
C ARG A 23 -7.29 -29.21 -26.23
N SER A 24 -7.44 -28.16 -27.06
CA SER A 24 -7.99 -28.04 -28.43
C SER A 24 -9.48 -28.28 -28.73
N HIS A 25 -10.22 -27.20 -29.02
CA HIS A 25 -10.87 -26.93 -30.32
C HIS A 25 -11.65 -25.60 -30.25
N PHE A 26 -11.22 -24.57 -30.98
CA PHE A 26 -11.98 -23.33 -31.17
C PHE A 26 -12.78 -23.46 -32.47
N ARG A 27 -14.11 -23.54 -32.37
CA ARG A 27 -15.05 -23.15 -33.43
C ARG A 27 -16.07 -22.21 -32.81
N GLY A 28 -16.23 -21.05 -33.43
CA GLY A 28 -17.04 -19.96 -32.93
C GLY A 28 -18.54 -20.23 -33.01
N VAL A 29 -19.28 -19.59 -32.12
CA VAL A 29 -20.69 -19.26 -32.28
C VAL A 29 -20.91 -17.89 -31.62
N GLN A 30 -21.34 -16.92 -32.42
CA GLN A 30 -21.86 -15.63 -31.97
C GLN A 30 -23.17 -15.84 -31.20
N LEU A 31 -23.35 -15.15 -30.07
CA LEU A 31 -24.66 -14.97 -29.43
C LEU A 31 -24.91 -13.49 -29.19
N SER A 32 -25.83 -12.97 -29.99
CA SER A 32 -26.48 -11.66 -29.88
C SER A 32 -27.52 -11.72 -28.75
N VAL A 33 -27.49 -10.76 -27.82
CA VAL A 33 -28.52 -10.60 -26.79
C VAL A 33 -29.18 -9.23 -26.96
N LYS A 34 -30.47 -9.27 -27.28
CA LYS A 34 -31.37 -8.14 -27.48
C LYS A 34 -31.72 -7.43 -26.17
N SER A 35 -31.88 -6.12 -26.26
CA SER A 35 -32.45 -5.22 -25.24
C SER A 35 -33.96 -5.47 -25.09
N GLN A 36 -34.46 -5.51 -23.85
CA GLN A 36 -35.88 -5.61 -23.54
C GLN A 36 -36.33 -4.34 -22.80
N VAL A 37 -36.94 -3.44 -23.56
CA VAL A 37 -37.67 -2.25 -23.07
C VAL A 37 -39.04 -2.70 -22.57
N ARG A 38 -39.41 -2.36 -21.33
CA ARG A 38 -40.80 -2.43 -20.84
C ARG A 38 -41.40 -1.02 -20.82
N SER A 39 -42.38 -0.83 -21.69
CA SER A 39 -43.34 0.25 -21.69
C SER A 39 -44.38 0.03 -20.59
N VAL A 40 -44.76 1.09 -19.87
CA VAL A 40 -45.98 1.13 -19.03
C VAL A 40 -46.76 2.38 -19.41
N SER A 41 -48.05 2.17 -19.60
CA SER A 41 -49.01 2.97 -20.36
C SER A 41 -49.37 4.35 -19.81
N GLN A 42 -49.83 5.16 -20.75
CA GLN A 42 -50.45 6.48 -20.62
C GLN A 42 -51.74 6.47 -19.78
N GLY A 43 -51.91 7.51 -18.97
CA GLY A 43 -53.20 7.98 -18.45
C GLY A 43 -53.30 9.50 -18.65
N VAL A 44 -54.25 9.93 -19.47
CA VAL A 44 -54.55 11.33 -19.80
C VAL A 44 -55.73 11.79 -18.93
N PHE A 45 -55.64 12.93 -18.25
CA PHE A 45 -56.80 13.81 -18.01
C PHE A 45 -56.37 15.27 -17.79
N ARG A 46 -57.31 16.17 -18.14
CA ARG A 46 -57.18 17.58 -18.54
C ARG A 46 -56.84 18.61 -17.44
N THR A 47 -56.40 19.74 -17.97
CA THR A 47 -56.09 21.09 -17.43
C THR A 47 -57.18 21.78 -16.61
N ASP A 48 -56.80 22.55 -15.59
CA ASP A 48 -57.39 23.87 -15.32
C ASP A 48 -56.47 24.78 -14.45
N SER A 49 -56.87 26.04 -14.27
CA SER A 49 -56.07 27.26 -14.31
C SER A 49 -56.01 28.09 -12.99
N THR A 50 -54.93 28.88 -12.85
CA THR A 50 -54.71 30.10 -12.02
C THR A 50 -54.47 30.05 -10.48
N PRO A 51 -53.75 31.05 -9.90
CA PRO A 51 -52.95 30.92 -8.66
C PRO A 51 -53.47 31.72 -7.45
N ARG A 52 -53.13 31.30 -6.21
CA ARG A 52 -52.88 32.15 -5.01
C ARG A 52 -52.38 31.32 -3.79
N PRO A 53 -51.77 31.95 -2.75
CA PRO A 53 -50.64 31.39 -2.00
C PRO A 53 -50.96 30.94 -0.55
N ALA A 54 -49.90 30.44 0.09
CA ALA A 54 -49.64 30.23 1.53
C ALA A 54 -49.79 28.77 1.99
N HIS A 55 -48.68 28.15 2.43
CA HIS A 55 -48.28 28.09 3.84
C HIS A 55 -47.00 27.26 4.00
N THR A 56 -46.10 27.82 4.78
CA THR A 56 -44.84 27.30 5.30
C THR A 56 -45.00 25.91 5.92
N LEU A 57 -44.21 24.94 5.45
CA LEU A 57 -43.85 23.75 6.21
C LEU A 57 -42.37 23.42 5.99
N SER A 58 -41.61 23.78 7.01
CA SER A 58 -40.24 23.34 7.27
C SER A 58 -40.15 21.81 7.27
N SER A 59 -39.33 21.23 6.40
CA SER A 59 -38.60 20.00 6.75
C SER A 59 -37.54 19.62 5.73
N ARG A 60 -36.37 19.28 6.28
CA ARG A 60 -35.31 18.42 5.72
C ARG A 60 -34.41 19.07 4.67
N CYS A 61 -33.37 19.69 5.20
CA CYS A 61 -32.07 19.82 4.55
C CYS A 61 -31.57 18.40 4.19
N VAL A 62 -31.82 17.98 2.94
CA VAL A 62 -31.16 16.81 2.36
C VAL A 62 -29.72 17.23 2.12
N THR A 63 -28.82 16.74 2.95
CA THR A 63 -27.38 16.85 2.74
C THR A 63 -27.06 16.18 1.41
N PHE A 64 -26.89 17.01 0.37
CA PHE A 64 -26.32 16.59 -0.90
C PHE A 64 -24.88 16.16 -0.63
N VAL A 65 -24.66 14.86 -0.41
CA VAL A 65 -23.34 14.27 -0.61
C VAL A 65 -23.14 14.28 -2.12
N PRO A 66 -22.16 15.03 -2.68
CA PRO A 66 -21.93 14.98 -4.10
C PRO A 66 -21.55 13.54 -4.45
N ALA A 67 -22.36 12.90 -5.28
CA ALA A 67 -22.03 11.61 -5.86
C ALA A 67 -20.71 11.79 -6.64
N VAL A 68 -19.69 11.04 -6.26
CA VAL A 68 -18.42 10.96 -7.00
C VAL A 68 -18.74 10.36 -8.36
N TYR A 69 -18.96 11.21 -9.36
CA TYR A 69 -19.07 10.78 -10.75
C TYR A 69 -17.68 10.41 -11.25
N LEU A 70 -17.28 9.16 -11.02
CA LEU A 70 -16.18 8.56 -11.76
C LEU A 70 -16.61 8.49 -13.23
N GLN A 71 -16.05 9.37 -14.08
CA GLN A 71 -16.21 9.22 -15.52
C GLN A 71 -15.68 7.83 -15.94
N PRO A 72 -16.37 7.13 -16.86
CA PRO A 72 -15.89 5.85 -17.35
C PRO A 72 -14.49 6.02 -17.95
N CYS A 73 -13.53 5.19 -17.51
CA CYS A 73 -12.22 5.06 -18.14
C CYS A 73 -12.41 4.68 -19.62
N GLY A 74 -12.34 5.66 -20.51
CA GLY A 74 -12.20 5.41 -21.93
C GLY A 74 -10.81 4.84 -22.18
N VAL A 75 -10.70 3.53 -22.41
CA VAL A 75 -9.48 2.92 -22.95
C VAL A 75 -9.29 3.49 -24.35
N ARG A 76 -8.44 4.51 -24.49
CA ARG A 76 -8.03 5.01 -25.81
C ARG A 76 -6.81 4.23 -26.27
N HIS A 77 -6.96 3.52 -27.38
CA HIS A 77 -5.83 2.96 -28.12
C HIS A 77 -5.07 4.10 -28.78
N VAL A 78 -3.84 4.36 -28.33
CA VAL A 78 -2.89 5.21 -29.06
C VAL A 78 -2.12 4.34 -30.05
N SER A 79 -2.12 4.76 -31.30
CA SER A 79 -1.35 4.21 -32.40
C SER A 79 0.14 4.24 -32.05
N SER A 80 0.78 3.08 -32.10
CA SER A 80 2.20 2.90 -31.80
C SER A 80 3.07 3.63 -32.84
N SER A 81 3.54 4.82 -32.51
CA SER A 81 4.67 5.46 -33.17
C SER A 81 5.64 5.98 -32.11
N GLY A 82 6.49 5.08 -31.60
CA GLY A 82 7.80 5.43 -31.04
C GLY A 82 7.92 5.79 -29.57
N SER A 83 7.11 5.26 -28.64
CA SER A 83 7.21 5.61 -27.22
C SER A 83 7.88 4.51 -26.37
N GLY A 84 8.90 4.88 -25.61
CA GLY A 84 9.67 3.96 -24.75
C GLY A 84 8.82 3.37 -23.62
N TRP A 85 9.32 2.31 -22.96
CA TRP A 85 8.62 1.64 -21.85
C TRP A 85 8.12 2.59 -20.75
N TYR A 86 8.82 3.70 -20.54
CA TYR A 86 8.46 4.75 -19.60
C TYR A 86 7.14 5.45 -19.97
N GLU A 87 7.00 5.88 -21.23
CA GLU A 87 5.79 6.55 -21.72
C GLU A 87 4.59 5.60 -21.70
N SER A 88 4.79 4.31 -22.02
CA SER A 88 3.74 3.31 -21.88
C SER A 88 3.25 3.11 -20.44
N VAL A 89 4.10 3.34 -19.43
CA VAL A 89 3.70 3.29 -18.02
C VAL A 89 3.02 4.60 -17.62
N ALA A 90 3.48 5.74 -18.14
CA ALA A 90 2.87 7.05 -17.91
C ALA A 90 1.45 7.14 -18.46
N ASP A 91 1.17 6.50 -19.61
CA ASP A 91 -0.16 6.43 -20.23
C ASP A 91 -1.03 5.28 -19.69
N SER A 92 -0.64 4.65 -18.59
CA SER A 92 -1.37 3.50 -18.04
C SER A 92 -2.65 3.92 -17.31
N ALA A 93 -3.66 3.04 -17.32
CA ALA A 93 -4.95 3.28 -16.64
C ALA A 93 -4.83 3.68 -15.14
N PRO A 94 -3.90 3.10 -14.34
CA PRO A 94 -3.69 3.54 -12.97
C PRO A 94 -3.21 5.00 -12.84
N VAL A 95 -2.41 5.48 -13.78
CA VAL A 95 -1.92 6.87 -13.79
C VAL A 95 -3.10 7.81 -14.10
N HIS A 96 -3.87 7.52 -15.14
CA HIS A 96 -5.07 8.32 -15.46
C HIS A 96 -6.11 8.33 -14.33
N PHE A 97 -6.36 7.19 -13.68
CA PHE A 97 -7.22 7.15 -12.50
C PHE A 97 -6.70 8.07 -11.39
N THR A 98 -5.37 8.09 -11.19
CA THR A 98 -4.72 8.92 -10.18
C THR A 98 -4.78 10.41 -10.53
N GLU A 99 -4.63 10.76 -11.82
CA GLU A 99 -4.84 12.13 -12.32
C GLU A 99 -6.26 12.60 -12.01
N GLN A 100 -7.28 11.80 -12.34
CA GLN A 100 -8.68 12.12 -12.05
C GLN A 100 -8.94 12.26 -10.54
N LEU A 101 -8.32 11.42 -9.72
CA LEU A 101 -8.43 11.50 -8.26
C LEU A 101 -7.82 12.79 -7.71
N LEU A 102 -6.65 13.20 -8.21
CA LEU A 102 -6.00 14.45 -7.82
C LEU A 102 -6.86 15.67 -8.22
N ILE A 103 -7.38 15.68 -9.44
CA ILE A 103 -8.26 16.75 -9.94
C ILE A 103 -9.55 16.82 -9.12
N SER A 104 -10.20 15.69 -8.87
CA SER A 104 -11.45 15.62 -8.10
C SER A 104 -11.26 16.11 -6.66
N SER A 105 -10.14 15.73 -6.02
CA SER A 105 -9.76 16.20 -4.68
C SER A 105 -9.57 17.72 -4.65
N GLN A 106 -8.92 18.26 -5.68
CA GLN A 106 -8.70 19.69 -5.81
C GLN A 106 -10.02 20.47 -5.97
N GLN A 107 -10.93 19.96 -6.81
CA GLN A 107 -12.26 20.56 -7.02
C GLN A 107 -13.13 20.54 -5.75
N MET A 108 -13.01 19.49 -4.92
CA MET A 108 -13.73 19.40 -3.65
C MET A 108 -13.18 20.30 -2.56
N THR A 109 -11.86 20.49 -2.50
CA THR A 109 -11.20 21.19 -1.39
C THR A 109 -11.01 22.68 -1.63
N ALA A 110 -10.95 23.11 -2.90
CA ALA A 110 -10.66 24.49 -3.30
C ALA A 110 -9.40 25.08 -2.63
N LEU A 111 -8.49 24.23 -2.18
CA LEU A 111 -7.23 24.62 -1.54
C LEU A 111 -6.18 24.96 -2.61
N PRO A 112 -5.13 25.74 -2.28
CA PRO A 112 -3.97 25.85 -3.14
C PRO A 112 -3.38 24.46 -3.48
N TRP A 113 -2.84 24.30 -4.69
CA TRP A 113 -2.36 23.01 -5.18
C TRP A 113 -1.34 22.32 -4.27
N TRP A 114 -0.42 23.09 -3.67
CA TRP A 114 0.55 22.53 -2.71
C TRP A 114 -0.15 21.82 -1.53
N ALA A 115 -1.23 22.42 -0.99
CA ALA A 115 -1.99 21.87 0.12
C ALA A 115 -2.88 20.71 -0.35
N GLY A 116 -3.48 20.81 -1.54
CA GLY A 116 -4.24 19.73 -2.17
C GLY A 116 -3.41 18.47 -2.35
N ILE A 117 -2.16 18.58 -2.80
CA ILE A 117 -1.21 17.47 -2.93
C ILE A 117 -0.93 16.83 -1.56
N VAL A 118 -0.63 17.64 -0.54
CA VAL A 118 -0.34 17.15 0.83
C VAL A 118 -1.56 16.42 1.42
N CYS A 119 -2.74 17.04 1.34
CA CYS A 119 -3.99 16.47 1.86
C CYS A 119 -4.39 15.17 1.16
N THR A 120 -4.28 15.14 -0.17
CA THR A 120 -4.57 13.92 -0.96
C THR A 120 -3.57 12.82 -0.61
N THR A 121 -2.29 13.16 -0.42
CA THR A 121 -1.27 12.21 0.02
C THR A 121 -1.57 11.65 1.41
N LEU A 122 -1.96 12.52 2.35
CA LEU A 122 -2.38 12.12 3.70
C LEU A 122 -3.57 11.17 3.65
N ALA A 123 -4.60 11.48 2.85
CA ALA A 123 -5.77 10.64 2.68
C ALA A 123 -5.38 9.26 2.10
N LEU A 124 -4.62 9.22 1.00
CA LEU A 124 -4.18 7.96 0.39
C LEU A 124 -3.34 7.12 1.35
N ARG A 125 -2.38 7.73 2.03
CA ARG A 125 -1.53 7.03 3.01
C ARG A 125 -2.35 6.54 4.20
N THR A 126 -3.31 7.32 4.70
CA THR A 126 -4.07 6.97 5.91
C THR A 126 -5.15 5.93 5.62
N VAL A 127 -5.83 6.03 4.48
CA VAL A 127 -6.91 5.10 4.11
C VAL A 127 -6.36 3.79 3.58
N VAL A 128 -5.31 3.84 2.76
CA VAL A 128 -4.74 2.64 2.12
C VAL A 128 -3.57 2.10 2.93
N THR A 129 -2.54 2.89 3.15
CA THR A 129 -1.26 2.40 3.69
C THR A 129 -1.35 2.05 5.18
N LEU A 130 -2.06 2.83 6.00
CA LEU A 130 -2.08 2.64 7.45
C LEU A 130 -2.75 1.31 7.88
N PRO A 131 -3.94 0.91 7.37
CA PRO A 131 -4.52 -0.40 7.71
C PRO A 131 -3.63 -1.56 7.26
N LEU A 132 -3.01 -1.45 6.09
CA LEU A 132 -2.06 -2.45 5.60
C LEU A 132 -0.80 -2.50 6.49
N ALA A 133 -0.32 -1.36 6.98
CA ALA A 133 0.82 -1.29 7.87
C ALA A 133 0.50 -1.89 9.26
N VAL A 134 -0.70 -1.68 9.79
CA VAL A 134 -1.20 -2.37 11.00
C VAL A 134 -1.23 -3.88 10.76
N TYR A 135 -1.79 -4.33 9.63
CA TYR A 135 -1.81 -5.75 9.27
C TYR A 135 -0.41 -6.35 9.17
N GLN A 136 0.51 -5.65 8.49
CA GLN A 136 1.92 -6.04 8.42
C GLN A 136 2.53 -6.16 9.82
N ALA A 137 2.30 -5.20 10.72
CA ALA A 137 2.81 -5.23 12.08
C ALA A 137 2.29 -6.45 12.87
N VAL A 138 1.02 -6.82 12.71
CA VAL A 138 0.44 -8.03 13.32
C VAL A 138 1.12 -9.31 12.81
N ILE A 139 1.35 -9.42 11.50
CA ILE A 139 2.00 -10.59 10.92
C ILE A 139 3.47 -10.70 11.38
N ILE A 140 4.20 -9.58 11.41
CA ILE A 140 5.57 -9.54 11.91
C ILE A 140 5.62 -9.95 13.38
N ALA A 141 4.70 -9.46 14.20
CA ALA A 141 4.59 -9.84 15.62
C ALA A 141 4.44 -11.34 15.81
N LYS A 142 3.56 -11.97 15.02
CA LYS A 142 3.36 -13.44 15.04
C LYS A 142 4.62 -14.20 14.62
N ILE A 143 5.29 -13.74 13.56
CA ILE A 143 6.54 -14.37 13.08
C ILE A 143 7.63 -14.28 14.15
N GLU A 144 7.74 -13.14 14.85
CA GLU A 144 8.72 -12.94 15.92
C GLU A 144 8.43 -13.85 17.11
N ALA A 145 7.16 -13.96 17.53
CA ALA A 145 6.74 -14.88 18.59
C ALA A 145 7.10 -16.34 18.27
N LEU A 146 6.90 -16.76 17.01
CA LEU A 146 7.25 -18.10 16.54
C LEU A 146 8.76 -18.38 16.49
N GLN A 147 9.63 -17.37 16.48
CA GLN A 147 11.08 -17.62 16.40
C GLN A 147 11.60 -18.47 17.56
N LYS A 148 11.00 -18.34 18.75
CA LYS A 148 11.38 -19.15 19.91
C LYS A 148 11.05 -20.64 19.69
N GLU A 149 9.82 -20.94 19.26
CA GLU A 149 9.39 -22.32 18.95
C GLU A 149 10.22 -22.91 17.81
N ILE A 150 10.49 -22.13 16.76
CA ILE A 150 11.37 -22.53 15.65
C ILE A 150 12.78 -22.87 16.15
N ALA A 151 13.34 -22.09 17.08
CA ALA A 151 14.66 -22.33 17.62
C ALA A 151 14.72 -23.64 18.43
N GLU A 152 13.72 -23.92 19.25
CA GLU A 152 13.61 -25.18 20.01
C GLU A 152 13.48 -26.39 19.09
N LEU A 153 12.59 -26.32 18.09
CA LEU A 153 12.41 -27.39 17.11
C LEU A 153 13.65 -27.59 16.24
N ALA A 154 14.37 -26.52 15.91
CA ALA A 154 15.63 -26.61 15.19
C ALA A 154 16.70 -27.37 15.99
N GLN A 155 16.79 -27.17 17.32
CA GLN A 155 17.74 -27.92 18.15
C GLN A 155 17.39 -29.41 18.21
N ARG A 156 16.10 -29.75 18.40
CA ARG A 156 15.65 -31.15 18.38
C ARG A 156 15.92 -31.82 17.03
N LEU A 157 15.63 -31.12 15.94
CA LEU A 157 15.89 -31.61 14.59
C LEU A 157 17.40 -31.80 14.32
N ARG A 158 18.28 -30.93 14.84
CA ARG A 158 19.74 -31.13 14.72
C ARG A 158 20.16 -32.43 15.40
N TYR A 159 19.67 -32.69 16.61
CA TYR A 159 19.94 -33.92 17.34
C TYR A 159 19.48 -35.15 16.54
N GLU A 160 18.22 -35.18 16.09
CA GLU A 160 17.69 -36.29 15.30
C GLU A 160 18.46 -36.55 14.01
N VAL A 161 18.83 -35.49 13.29
CA VAL A 161 19.61 -35.63 12.05
C VAL A 161 21.01 -36.15 12.36
N SER A 162 21.62 -35.74 13.48
CA SER A 162 22.95 -36.23 13.88
C SER A 162 22.95 -37.73 14.23
N VAL A 163 21.91 -38.22 14.91
CA VAL A 163 21.74 -39.64 15.24
C VAL A 163 21.54 -40.45 13.95
N ARG A 164 20.60 -40.05 13.10
CA ARG A 164 20.34 -40.73 11.82
C ARG A 164 21.54 -40.68 10.87
N ALA A 165 22.35 -39.63 10.92
CA ALA A 165 23.57 -39.53 10.13
C ALA A 165 24.62 -40.55 10.56
N LYS A 166 24.75 -40.83 11.88
CA LYS A 166 25.63 -41.88 12.40
C LYS A 166 25.14 -43.27 12.02
N GLU A 167 23.84 -43.54 12.17
CA GLU A 167 23.23 -44.84 11.84
C GLU A 167 23.35 -45.20 10.35
N LYS A 168 23.19 -44.21 9.46
CA LYS A 168 23.14 -44.42 8.01
C LYS A 168 24.42 -44.02 7.27
N GLY A 169 25.47 -43.63 7.99
CA GLY A 169 26.72 -43.16 7.40
C GLY A 169 26.55 -41.97 6.44
N TRP A 170 25.67 -41.01 6.76
CA TRP A 170 25.43 -39.88 5.85
C TRP A 170 26.63 -38.93 5.79
N SER A 171 26.94 -38.46 4.58
CA SER A 171 27.91 -37.38 4.39
C SER A 171 27.42 -36.07 5.00
N GLU A 172 28.36 -35.20 5.37
CA GLU A 172 28.06 -33.90 5.99
C GLU A 172 27.16 -33.02 5.10
N LYS A 173 27.37 -33.06 3.77
CA LYS A 173 26.52 -32.37 2.78
C LYS A 173 25.07 -32.87 2.85
N MET A 174 24.88 -34.19 2.93
CA MET A 174 23.55 -34.78 3.04
C MET A 174 22.87 -34.43 4.36
N CYS A 175 23.62 -34.45 5.47
CA CYS A 175 23.16 -34.01 6.79
C CYS A 175 22.63 -32.57 6.76
N ARG A 176 23.43 -31.62 6.24
CA ARG A 176 23.01 -30.22 6.10
C ARG A 176 21.79 -30.07 5.19
N PHE A 177 21.73 -30.80 4.08
CA PHE A 177 20.59 -30.79 3.17
C PHE A 177 19.31 -31.29 3.86
N LYS A 178 19.37 -32.43 4.55
CA LYS A 178 18.23 -33.01 5.29
C LYS A 178 17.78 -32.10 6.42
N PHE A 179 18.71 -31.50 7.16
CA PHE A 179 18.39 -30.52 8.19
C PHE A 179 17.64 -29.32 7.60
N LYS A 180 18.20 -28.67 6.57
CA LYS A 180 17.59 -27.50 5.93
C LYS A 180 16.22 -27.81 5.31
N LYS A 181 16.06 -28.97 4.68
CA LYS A 181 14.80 -29.42 4.08
C LYS A 181 13.72 -29.63 5.15
N ASN A 182 14.04 -30.35 6.22
CA ASN A 182 13.08 -30.62 7.30
C ASN A 182 12.75 -29.34 8.09
N LEU A 183 13.74 -28.50 8.38
CA LEU A 183 13.52 -27.23 9.07
C LEU A 183 12.60 -26.33 8.25
N ARG A 184 12.81 -26.22 6.93
CA ARG A 184 11.91 -25.47 6.04
C ARG A 184 10.47 -26.00 6.10
N ARG A 185 10.28 -27.33 6.12
CA ARG A 185 8.96 -27.94 6.24
C ARG A 185 8.28 -27.56 7.55
N ILE A 186 8.97 -27.74 8.68
CA ILE A 186 8.46 -27.40 10.01
C ILE A 186 8.08 -25.91 10.09
N VAL A 187 8.97 -25.01 9.64
CA VAL A 187 8.70 -23.57 9.61
C VAL A 187 7.48 -23.24 8.74
N SER A 188 7.34 -23.90 7.59
CA SER A 188 6.18 -23.71 6.71
C SER A 188 4.88 -24.18 7.38
N GLU A 189 4.90 -25.31 8.09
CA GLU A 189 3.75 -25.84 8.82
C GLU A 189 3.33 -24.90 9.95
N LEU A 190 4.30 -24.35 10.70
CA LEU A 190 4.04 -23.34 11.74
C LEU A 190 3.42 -22.06 11.15
N TYR A 191 3.93 -21.58 10.01
CA TYR A 191 3.36 -20.40 9.34
C TYR A 191 1.94 -20.63 8.83
N VAL A 192 1.59 -21.85 8.42
CA VAL A 192 0.23 -22.21 8.02
C VAL A 192 -0.67 -22.32 9.26
N ARG A 193 -0.20 -22.97 10.34
CA ARG A 193 -0.91 -23.10 11.62
C ARG A 193 -1.35 -21.73 12.18
N ASP A 194 -0.43 -20.77 12.18
CA ASP A 194 -0.67 -19.45 12.79
C ASP A 194 -1.11 -18.39 11.76
N ASN A 195 -1.27 -18.82 10.50
CA ASN A 195 -1.71 -18.02 9.35
C ASN A 195 -0.85 -16.77 9.08
N CYS A 196 0.44 -16.82 9.41
CA CYS A 196 1.38 -15.68 9.44
C CYS A 196 2.47 -15.75 8.35
N HIS A 197 2.13 -16.23 7.15
CA HIS A 197 3.09 -16.37 6.06
C HIS A 197 3.79 -15.03 5.74
N PRO A 198 5.13 -14.98 5.60
CA PRO A 198 5.89 -13.73 5.41
C PRO A 198 5.48 -12.94 4.17
N PHE A 199 4.92 -13.58 3.15
CA PHE A 199 4.36 -12.91 1.96
C PHE A 199 3.21 -11.95 2.30
N LYS A 200 2.44 -12.21 3.36
CA LYS A 200 1.40 -11.29 3.82
C LYS A 200 1.97 -10.01 4.39
N ALA A 201 3.15 -10.08 5.02
CA ALA A 201 3.85 -8.91 5.53
C ALA A 201 4.49 -8.07 4.39
N SER A 202 4.77 -8.66 3.23
CA SER A 202 5.28 -7.90 2.08
C SER A 202 4.19 -7.21 1.25
N LEU A 203 2.91 -7.47 1.53
CA LEU A 203 1.78 -6.86 0.81
C LEU A 203 1.83 -5.33 0.81
N LEU A 204 2.28 -4.71 1.90
CA LEU A 204 2.42 -3.25 1.96
C LEU A 204 3.34 -2.72 0.86
N ILE A 205 4.46 -3.38 0.60
CA ILE A 205 5.44 -2.98 -0.42
C ILE A 205 4.80 -3.04 -1.81
N TRP A 206 4.05 -4.12 -2.07
CA TRP A 206 3.38 -4.34 -3.35
C TRP A 206 2.24 -3.37 -3.65
N VAL A 207 1.62 -2.77 -2.62
CA VAL A 207 0.60 -1.73 -2.80
C VAL A 207 1.22 -0.34 -2.82
N GLN A 208 2.19 -0.10 -1.94
CA GLN A 208 2.80 1.21 -1.74
C GLN A 208 3.67 1.65 -2.93
N LEU A 209 4.46 0.73 -3.51
CA LEU A 209 5.35 1.08 -4.63
C LEU A 209 4.56 1.44 -5.89
N PRO A 210 3.58 0.64 -6.38
CA PRO A 210 2.80 1.02 -7.55
C PRO A 210 2.00 2.29 -7.33
N MET A 211 1.35 2.45 -6.17
CA MET A 211 0.64 3.69 -5.83
C MET A 211 1.58 4.91 -5.87
N TRP A 212 2.78 4.77 -5.30
CA TRP A 212 3.77 5.85 -5.32
C TRP A 212 4.23 6.21 -6.74
N VAL A 213 4.47 5.22 -7.59
CA VAL A 213 4.81 5.44 -9.00
C VAL A 213 3.66 6.11 -9.74
N SER A 214 2.42 5.62 -9.58
CA SER A 214 1.25 6.17 -10.26
C SER A 214 0.99 7.64 -9.91
N VAL A 215 1.07 8.01 -8.62
CA VAL A 215 0.93 9.41 -8.20
C VAL A 215 2.08 10.28 -8.72
N SER A 216 3.30 9.75 -8.73
CA SER A 216 4.47 10.47 -9.25
C SER A 216 4.31 10.77 -10.74
N LEU A 217 3.92 9.78 -11.55
CA LEU A 217 3.71 9.96 -12.99
C LEU A 217 2.51 10.85 -13.29
N ALA A 218 1.42 10.73 -12.53
CA ALA A 218 0.26 11.62 -12.66
C ALA A 218 0.66 13.09 -12.43
N LEU A 219 1.39 13.37 -11.35
CA LEU A 219 1.89 14.72 -11.07
C LEU A 219 2.88 15.20 -12.13
N ARG A 220 3.72 14.32 -12.68
CA ARG A 220 4.60 14.64 -13.81
C ARG A 220 3.79 15.05 -15.02
N ASN A 221 2.84 14.22 -15.44
CA ASN A 221 2.02 14.45 -16.64
C ASN A 221 1.26 15.76 -16.56
N ILE A 222 0.71 16.09 -15.38
CA ILE A 222 0.04 17.37 -15.11
C ILE A 222 1.05 18.52 -15.17
N SER A 223 2.25 18.36 -14.61
CA SER A 223 3.27 19.42 -14.58
C SER A 223 3.86 19.72 -15.95
N THR A 224 4.04 18.69 -16.79
CA THR A 224 4.63 18.84 -18.14
C THR A 224 3.59 19.06 -19.23
N GLY A 225 2.30 19.05 -18.90
CA GLY A 225 1.22 19.18 -19.88
C GLY A 225 1.10 18.01 -20.86
N LEU A 226 1.65 16.84 -20.52
CA LEU A 226 1.67 15.66 -21.40
C LEU A 226 0.33 14.90 -21.40
N GLY A 227 -0.62 15.27 -20.54
CA GLY A 227 -1.97 14.71 -20.58
C GLY A 227 -2.72 15.18 -21.82
N HIS A 228 -3.07 14.25 -22.71
CA HIS A 228 -3.69 14.50 -24.02
C HIS A 228 -5.17 14.95 -23.91
N GLY A 229 -5.43 16.15 -23.38
CA GLY A 229 -6.75 16.77 -23.33
C GLY A 229 -6.75 18.27 -23.03
N PRO A 230 -7.76 19.04 -23.51
CA PRO A 230 -7.84 20.50 -23.33
C PRO A 230 -7.99 20.94 -21.86
N SER A 231 -8.42 20.05 -20.97
CA SER A 231 -8.50 20.28 -19.53
C SER A 231 -7.14 20.29 -18.83
N VAL A 232 -6.09 19.71 -19.42
CA VAL A 232 -4.77 19.56 -18.77
C VAL A 232 -3.93 20.84 -18.88
N VAL A 233 -4.10 21.60 -19.96
CA VAL A 233 -3.39 22.89 -20.14
C VAL A 233 -3.83 23.92 -19.09
N GLY A 234 -5.13 23.99 -18.79
CA GLY A 234 -5.64 24.83 -17.71
C GLY A 234 -5.12 24.37 -16.34
N LEU A 235 -5.05 23.06 -16.12
CA LEU A 235 -4.55 22.47 -14.88
C LEU A 235 -3.08 22.77 -14.62
N GLN A 236 -2.25 22.73 -15.67
CA GLN A 236 -0.83 23.09 -15.57
C GLN A 236 -0.66 24.54 -15.13
N GLN A 237 -1.46 25.46 -15.67
CA GLN A 237 -1.43 26.88 -15.28
C GLN A 237 -1.84 27.06 -13.82
N GLU A 238 -2.89 26.37 -13.37
CA GLU A 238 -3.29 26.40 -11.96
C GLU A 238 -2.21 25.81 -11.04
N LEU A 239 -1.54 24.74 -11.48
CA LEU A 239 -0.44 24.12 -10.75
C LEU A 239 0.78 25.06 -10.66
N ALA A 240 1.11 25.75 -11.76
CA ALA A 240 2.19 26.74 -11.81
C ALA A 240 1.91 27.98 -10.92
N ALA A 241 0.65 28.35 -10.73
CA ALA A 241 0.26 29.43 -9.81
C ALA A 241 0.00 28.96 -8.37
N GLY A 242 -0.12 27.65 -8.16
CA GLY A 242 -0.63 27.05 -6.92
C GLY A 242 0.44 26.64 -5.90
N GLY A 243 1.69 27.08 -6.07
CA GLY A 243 2.78 26.85 -5.13
C GLY A 243 2.74 27.73 -3.89
N ALA A 244 3.79 27.67 -3.09
CA ALA A 244 3.91 28.43 -1.85
C ALA A 244 5.38 28.70 -1.47
N LEU A 245 5.57 29.65 -0.55
CA LEU A 245 6.88 29.94 0.05
C LEU A 245 7.95 30.22 -1.02
N TRP A 246 9.04 29.45 -1.04
CA TRP A 246 10.16 29.59 -1.99
C TRP A 246 9.95 28.78 -3.29
N PHE A 247 8.82 28.08 -3.45
CA PHE A 247 8.46 27.29 -4.63
C PHE A 247 7.09 27.76 -5.18
N PRO A 248 7.01 28.97 -5.75
CA PRO A 248 5.75 29.50 -6.26
C PRO A 248 5.21 28.70 -7.46
N ASP A 249 6.10 28.16 -8.28
CA ASP A 249 5.77 27.32 -9.43
C ASP A 249 6.04 25.84 -9.12
N LEU A 250 4.95 25.05 -9.06
CA LEU A 250 5.04 23.61 -8.78
C LEU A 250 5.45 22.78 -10.01
N THR A 251 5.43 23.35 -11.21
CA THR A 251 5.81 22.66 -12.46
C THR A 251 7.32 22.66 -12.69
N LEU A 252 8.02 23.62 -12.09
CA LEU A 252 9.47 23.75 -12.17
C LEU A 252 10.20 22.98 -11.07
N PRO A 253 11.43 22.49 -11.31
CA PRO A 253 12.27 21.93 -10.26
C PRO A 253 12.64 22.96 -9.18
N ASP A 254 12.81 22.51 -7.94
CA ASP A 254 13.18 23.37 -6.81
C ASP A 254 14.64 23.83 -6.91
N SER A 255 14.85 25.08 -7.33
CA SER A 255 16.18 25.69 -7.48
C SER A 255 16.89 25.93 -6.16
N THR A 256 16.16 25.96 -5.03
CA THR A 256 16.73 26.17 -3.70
C THR A 256 17.27 24.89 -3.06
N TRP A 257 16.92 23.73 -3.63
CA TRP A 257 17.25 22.38 -3.13
C TRP A 257 16.70 22.07 -1.73
N ILE A 258 15.85 22.93 -1.17
CA ILE A 258 15.30 22.75 0.18
C ILE A 258 14.40 21.51 0.23
N ILE A 259 13.50 21.32 -0.73
CA ILE A 259 12.61 20.15 -0.78
C ILE A 259 13.42 18.86 -1.03
N PRO A 260 14.30 18.76 -2.05
CA PRO A 260 15.13 17.59 -2.28
C PRO A 260 15.99 17.17 -1.08
N VAL A 261 16.66 18.13 -0.42
CA VAL A 261 17.50 17.84 0.75
C VAL A 261 16.64 17.39 1.92
N SER A 262 15.51 18.06 2.18
CA SER A 262 14.56 17.66 3.23
C SER A 262 14.04 16.25 3.02
N LEU A 263 13.72 15.87 1.77
CA LEU A 263 13.30 14.51 1.41
C LEU A 263 14.37 13.48 1.77
N GLY A 264 15.62 13.74 1.38
CA GLY A 264 16.76 12.87 1.71
C GLY A 264 16.95 12.72 3.21
N LEU A 265 16.88 13.81 3.97
CA LEU A 265 17.01 13.81 5.43
C LEU A 265 15.88 13.02 6.10
N VAL A 266 14.62 13.21 5.69
CA VAL A 266 13.49 12.46 6.24
C VAL A 266 13.61 10.96 5.92
N ASN A 267 13.99 10.59 4.70
CA ASN A 267 14.20 9.19 4.32
C ASN A 267 15.35 8.54 5.10
N LEU A 268 16.42 9.29 5.36
CA LEU A 268 17.52 8.84 6.19
C LEU A 268 17.07 8.64 7.64
N LEU A 269 16.29 9.58 8.20
CA LEU A 269 15.71 9.47 9.54
C LEU A 269 14.79 8.25 9.67
N ILE A 270 13.93 8.00 8.68
CA ILE A 270 13.09 6.79 8.63
C ILE A 270 13.98 5.54 8.69
N THR A 271 15.06 5.51 7.91
CA THR A 271 16.00 4.39 7.87
C THR A 271 16.69 4.17 9.23
N GLU A 272 17.12 5.25 9.89
CA GLU A 272 17.73 5.18 11.21
C GLU A 272 16.76 4.67 12.27
N ILE A 273 15.52 5.17 12.30
CA ILE A 273 14.49 4.70 13.24
C ILE A 273 14.23 3.20 13.06
N HIS A 274 14.18 2.72 11.81
CA HIS A 274 14.05 1.28 11.53
C HIS A 274 15.28 0.48 11.95
N ALA A 275 16.48 1.02 11.76
CA ALA A 275 17.73 0.38 12.16
C ALA A 275 17.83 0.26 13.69
N LEU A 276 17.53 1.33 14.42
CA LEU A 276 17.57 1.39 15.88
C LEU A 276 16.53 0.49 16.55
N GLY A 277 15.41 0.21 15.88
CA GLY A 277 14.38 -0.70 16.38
C GLY A 277 14.77 -2.19 16.39
N LYS A 278 15.94 -2.55 15.84
CA LYS A 278 16.38 -3.95 15.76
C LYS A 278 17.46 -4.23 16.80
N LEU A 279 17.13 -5.03 17.81
CA LEU A 279 18.05 -5.45 18.87
C LEU A 279 19.21 -6.30 18.33
N GLU A 280 18.94 -7.19 17.38
CA GLU A 280 19.95 -8.03 16.72
C GLU A 280 19.81 -7.92 15.20
N GLN A 281 20.77 -7.24 14.57
CA GLN A 281 20.81 -7.13 13.10
C GLN A 281 21.67 -8.23 12.50
N SER A 282 21.10 -9.01 11.59
CA SER A 282 21.88 -9.95 10.78
C SER A 282 22.81 -9.20 9.81
N THR A 283 23.90 -9.84 9.37
CA THR A 283 24.84 -9.25 8.39
C THR A 283 24.13 -8.75 7.13
N PHE A 284 23.16 -9.53 6.63
CA PHE A 284 22.33 -9.12 5.49
C PHE A 284 21.51 -7.86 5.79
N GLN A 285 20.92 -7.75 6.98
CA GLN A 285 20.16 -6.56 7.37
C GLN A 285 21.05 -5.32 7.50
N LYS A 286 22.31 -5.47 7.96
CA LYS A 286 23.29 -4.37 7.99
C LYS A 286 23.59 -3.85 6.59
N TYR A 287 23.92 -4.76 5.66
CA TYR A 287 24.14 -4.41 4.26
C TYR A 287 22.91 -3.75 3.62
N ALA A 288 21.72 -4.33 3.82
CA ALA A 288 20.47 -3.75 3.33
C ALA A 288 20.20 -2.35 3.90
N THR A 289 20.47 -2.13 5.18
CA THR A 289 20.30 -0.80 5.81
C THR A 289 21.26 0.22 5.21
N ASN A 290 22.55 -0.14 5.05
CA ASN A 290 23.54 0.73 4.41
C ASN A 290 23.18 1.05 2.95
N PHE A 291 22.67 0.06 2.23
CA PHE A 291 22.18 0.26 0.86
C PHE A 291 21.01 1.25 0.80
N ILE A 292 20.03 1.14 1.71
CA ILE A 292 18.89 2.08 1.78
C ILE A 292 19.35 3.49 2.17
N ARG A 293 20.38 3.64 3.03
CA ARG A 293 21.01 4.94 3.30
C ARG A 293 21.58 5.55 2.02
N GLY A 294 22.30 4.75 1.22
CA GLY A 294 22.81 5.17 -0.08
C GLY A 294 21.70 5.63 -1.02
N ILE A 295 20.59 4.86 -1.12
CA ILE A 295 19.41 5.26 -1.90
C ILE A 295 18.86 6.61 -1.41
N SER A 296 18.78 6.83 -0.10
CA SER A 296 18.24 8.07 0.47
C SER A 296 19.07 9.30 0.05
N LEU A 297 20.40 9.14 -0.09
CA LEU A 297 21.29 10.19 -0.59
C LEU A 297 21.15 10.40 -2.10
N VAL A 298 21.05 9.32 -2.89
CA VAL A 298 20.84 9.39 -4.34
C VAL A 298 19.48 9.98 -4.70
N MET A 299 18.47 9.82 -3.85
CA MET A 299 17.15 10.43 -4.05
C MET A 299 17.19 11.96 -4.02
N ILE A 300 18.21 12.60 -3.44
CA ILE A 300 18.34 14.06 -3.39
C ILE A 300 18.56 14.65 -4.79
N PRO A 301 19.63 14.32 -5.55
CA PRO A 301 19.80 14.85 -6.90
C PRO A 301 18.68 14.41 -7.85
N LEU A 302 18.09 13.22 -7.67
CA LEU A 302 16.92 12.81 -8.45
C LEU A 302 15.72 13.73 -8.18
N ALA A 303 15.42 14.02 -6.91
CA ALA A 303 14.35 14.94 -6.54
C ALA A 303 14.60 16.38 -7.01
N ALA A 304 15.87 16.79 -7.16
CA ALA A 304 16.23 18.11 -7.69
C ALA A 304 15.99 18.24 -9.22
N THR A 305 15.79 17.13 -9.94
CA THR A 305 15.54 17.14 -11.39
C THR A 305 14.07 17.06 -11.78
N VAL A 306 13.20 16.71 -10.84
CA VAL A 306 11.75 16.56 -11.08
C VAL A 306 10.99 17.83 -10.71
N PRO A 307 9.78 18.05 -11.26
CA PRO A 307 8.90 19.14 -10.83
C PRO A 307 8.70 19.21 -9.32
N SER A 308 8.61 20.42 -8.78
CA SER A 308 8.42 20.65 -7.34
C SER A 308 7.13 20.00 -6.81
N SER A 309 6.08 19.84 -7.63
CA SER A 309 4.87 19.07 -7.32
C SER A 309 5.18 17.63 -6.91
N MET A 310 6.04 16.94 -7.67
CA MET A 310 6.46 15.57 -7.41
C MET A 310 7.37 15.49 -6.19
N ALA A 311 8.33 16.40 -6.07
CA ALA A 311 9.24 16.45 -4.94
C ALA A 311 8.48 16.73 -3.62
N LEU A 312 7.50 17.64 -3.65
CA LEU A 312 6.60 17.93 -2.54
C LEU A 312 5.76 16.72 -2.17
N TYR A 313 5.20 16.01 -3.16
CA TYR A 313 4.49 14.75 -2.95
C TYR A 313 5.39 13.73 -2.25
N TRP A 314 6.63 13.52 -2.72
CA TRP A 314 7.59 12.59 -2.13
C TRP A 314 7.91 12.96 -0.69
N LEU A 315 8.22 14.23 -0.43
CA LEU A 315 8.53 14.72 0.92
C LEU A 315 7.34 14.51 1.87
N SER A 316 6.15 14.92 1.45
CA SER A 316 4.91 14.76 2.22
C SER A 316 4.63 13.29 2.52
N SER A 317 4.74 12.44 1.50
CA SER A 317 4.64 10.99 1.62
C SER A 317 5.59 10.43 2.68
N SER A 318 6.85 10.84 2.66
CA SER A 318 7.87 10.38 3.61
C SER A 318 7.57 10.87 5.03
N CYS A 319 7.19 12.14 5.21
CA CYS A 319 6.79 12.69 6.51
C CYS A 319 5.58 11.94 7.11
N ILE A 320 4.55 11.70 6.31
CA ILE A 320 3.36 10.95 6.75
C ILE A 320 3.72 9.49 7.04
N GLY A 321 4.56 8.86 6.21
CA GLY A 321 5.06 7.52 6.44
C GLY A 321 5.88 7.39 7.73
N LEU A 322 6.71 8.39 8.04
CA LEU A 322 7.41 8.51 9.31
C LEU A 322 6.41 8.62 10.47
N GLY A 323 5.39 9.47 10.33
CA GLY A 323 4.29 9.59 11.29
C GLY A 323 3.59 8.26 11.56
N HIS A 324 3.22 7.51 10.52
CA HIS A 324 2.64 6.17 10.66
C HIS A 324 3.59 5.19 11.35
N ASN A 325 4.89 5.24 11.06
CA ASN A 325 5.87 4.38 11.74
C ASN A 325 5.96 4.69 13.24
N LEU A 326 6.00 5.98 13.58
CA LEU A 326 6.02 6.44 14.98
C LEU A 326 4.71 6.10 15.69
N LEU A 327 3.58 6.18 14.99
CA LEU A 327 2.26 5.80 15.52
C LEU A 327 2.19 4.30 15.82
N LEU A 328 2.67 3.44 14.91
CA LEU A 328 2.70 1.98 15.08
C LEU A 328 3.65 1.50 16.18
N ARG A 329 4.56 2.36 16.65
CA ARG A 329 5.42 2.10 17.81
C ARG A 329 4.79 2.53 19.13
N SER A 330 3.76 3.37 19.12
CA SER A 330 3.07 3.81 20.33
C SER A 330 2.38 2.62 21.03
N PRO A 331 2.64 2.36 22.33
CA PRO A 331 1.98 1.28 23.05
C PRO A 331 0.46 1.42 23.07
N ARG A 332 -0.04 2.66 23.15
CA ARG A 332 -1.48 2.96 23.13
C ARG A 332 -2.12 2.59 21.80
N PHE A 333 -1.47 2.96 20.69
CA PHE A 333 -1.99 2.65 19.36
C PHE A 333 -1.91 1.15 19.07
N ARG A 334 -0.81 0.49 19.48
CA ARG A 334 -0.66 -0.97 19.37
C ARG A 334 -1.75 -1.71 20.16
N SER A 335 -2.05 -1.25 21.38
CA SER A 335 -3.14 -1.77 22.18
C SER A 335 -4.51 -1.57 21.51
N LEU A 336 -4.77 -0.37 20.99
CA LEU A 336 -6.00 -0.04 20.26
C LEU A 336 -6.20 -0.96 19.03
N CYS A 337 -5.14 -1.18 18.26
CA CYS A 337 -5.16 -2.05 17.09
C CYS A 337 -4.98 -3.55 17.41
N ARG A 338 -4.89 -3.93 18.70
CA ARG A 338 -4.66 -5.31 19.18
C ARG A 338 -3.43 -5.97 18.53
N ILE A 339 -2.37 -5.20 18.32
CA ILE A 339 -1.10 -5.70 17.81
C ILE A 339 -0.41 -6.48 18.95
N PRO A 340 0.01 -7.75 18.74
CA PRO A 340 0.70 -8.52 19.78
C PRO A 340 2.02 -7.86 20.20
N PRO A 341 2.40 -7.95 21.48
CA PRO A 341 3.65 -7.36 21.96
C PRO A 341 4.86 -8.06 21.33
N LEU A 342 5.86 -7.28 20.95
CA LEU A 342 7.17 -7.76 20.49
C LEU A 342 8.18 -7.77 21.64
N ARG A 343 9.28 -8.53 21.47
CA ARG A 343 10.37 -8.52 22.46
C ARG A 343 11.07 -7.15 22.51
N SER A 344 11.04 -6.42 21.41
CA SER A 344 11.61 -5.07 21.26
C SER A 344 10.64 -3.94 21.65
N ASP A 345 9.41 -4.25 22.05
CA ASP A 345 8.45 -3.21 22.46
C ASP A 345 8.85 -2.63 23.83
N SER A 346 9.02 -1.31 23.87
CA SER A 346 9.28 -0.55 25.08
C SER A 346 8.05 0.26 25.49
N GLN A 347 7.93 0.55 26.80
CA GLN A 347 6.92 1.48 27.32
C GLN A 347 7.20 2.93 26.92
N THR A 348 8.45 3.27 26.60
CA THR A 348 8.89 4.63 26.25
C THR A 348 9.60 4.68 24.89
N PRO A 349 8.97 4.23 23.79
CA PRO A 349 9.65 4.01 22.51
C PRO A 349 10.35 5.27 21.96
N TYR A 350 9.77 6.45 22.16
CA TYR A 350 10.35 7.70 21.66
C TYR A 350 11.59 8.14 22.45
N ARG A 351 11.60 7.92 23.78
CA ARG A 351 12.77 8.22 24.62
C ARG A 351 13.92 7.27 24.30
N ASP A 352 13.59 6.01 24.07
CA ASP A 352 14.58 4.97 23.75
C ASP A 352 15.21 5.22 22.38
N ILE A 353 14.42 5.62 21.38
CA ILE A 353 14.94 6.04 20.07
C ILE A 353 15.86 7.25 20.22
N ALA A 354 15.44 8.28 20.96
CA ALA A 354 16.27 9.47 21.17
C ALA A 354 17.59 9.12 21.88
N GLY A 355 17.53 8.31 22.94
CA GLY A 355 18.72 7.85 23.66
C GLY A 355 19.64 6.98 22.80
N ALA A 356 19.08 6.07 22.01
CA ALA A 356 19.85 5.24 21.10
C ALA A 356 20.49 6.05 19.96
N PHE A 357 19.79 7.07 19.46
CA PHE A 357 20.33 8.00 18.47
C PHE A 357 21.50 8.81 19.03
N LEU A 358 21.32 9.39 20.23
CA LEU A 358 22.38 10.16 20.91
C LEU A 358 23.62 9.30 21.19
N ASN A 359 23.43 8.09 21.73
CA ASN A 359 24.52 7.16 22.01
C ASN A 359 25.27 6.70 20.74
N LYS A 360 24.65 6.76 19.57
CA LYS A 360 25.27 6.30 18.32
C LYS A 360 26.09 7.38 17.62
N TYR A 361 25.66 8.64 17.73
CA TYR A 361 26.25 9.75 16.94
C TYR A 361 27.01 10.78 17.77
N PHE A 362 26.75 10.86 19.08
CA PHE A 362 27.33 11.87 19.97
C PHE A 362 28.15 11.28 21.12
N LYS A 363 28.38 9.98 21.11
CA LYS A 363 29.18 9.23 22.07
C LYS A 363 30.22 8.42 21.30
#